data_AF-A0A524L7G0-F1
#
_entry.id   AF-A0A524L7G0-F1
#
_cell.length_a   1.000
_cell.length_b   1.000
_cell.length_c   1.000
_cell.angle_alpha   90.00
_cell.angle_beta   90.00
_cell.angle_gamma   90.00
#
_symmetry.space_group_name_H-M   'P 1'
#
loop_
_entity.id
_entity.type
_entity.pdbx_description
1 polymer ?
#
loop_
_entity_poly.entity_id
_entity_poly.type
_entity_poly.pdbx_seq_one_letter_code
_entity_poly.pdbx_strand_id
1 'polypeptide(L)'
;MNAIPNDACWRRIGVRGDGSCPELRRYIHCSACPVTMRAARSLLDRTDPGATLEPAPADAPPLVAGEGALSFLVFRLGSEYFAIESSHAVEVVRPRHVQPIP
;
A
#
# COMPACT_ATOMS: atom_id res chain seq x y z
N MET A 1 6.14 11.27 8.98
CA MET A 1 6.90 12.10 8.02
C MET A 1 8.31 11.52 7.93
N ASN A 2 8.66 10.76 6.89
CA ASN A 2 10.05 10.39 6.56
C ASN A 2 10.03 9.71 5.18
N ALA A 3 10.24 10.51 4.15
CA ALA A 3 11.54 10.79 3.53
C ALA A 3 11.78 9.77 2.42
N ILE A 4 11.33 10.12 1.21
CA ILE A 4 11.96 9.58 0.01
C ILE A 4 13.47 9.79 0.21
N PRO A 5 14.32 8.77 0.01
CA PRO A 5 15.76 8.95 0.18
C PRO A 5 16.17 10.25 -0.50
N ASN A 6 16.84 11.14 0.23
CA ASN A 6 17.25 12.46 -0.24
C ASN A 6 18.13 12.36 -1.52
N ASP A 7 18.61 11.15 -1.83
CA ASP A 7 19.38 10.77 -3.01
C ASP A 7 18.57 9.99 -4.05
N ALA A 8 17.28 10.29 -4.18
CA ALA A 8 16.47 9.84 -5.30
C ALA A 8 17.04 10.40 -6.62
N CYS A 9 17.90 9.64 -7.30
CA CYS A 9 18.58 10.07 -8.52
C CYS A 9 17.59 10.52 -9.61
N TRP A 10 16.40 9.91 -9.67
CA TRP A 10 15.35 10.28 -10.61
C TRP A 10 14.81 11.71 -10.43
N ARG A 11 15.04 12.35 -9.28
CA ARG A 11 14.66 13.74 -8.99
C ARG A 11 15.77 14.75 -9.25
N ARG A 12 17.03 14.34 -9.13
CA ARG A 12 18.21 15.23 -9.25
C ARG A 12 18.83 15.15 -10.64
N ILE A 13 19.11 13.93 -11.10
CA ILE A 13 19.89 13.69 -12.32
C ILE A 13 19.18 12.82 -13.36
N GLY A 14 17.97 12.34 -13.06
CA GLY A 14 17.17 11.50 -13.96
C GLY A 14 16.27 12.30 -14.90
N VAL A 15 15.21 11.65 -15.44
CA VAL A 15 14.25 12.27 -16.38
C VAL A 15 13.57 13.52 -15.81
N ARG A 16 13.40 13.61 -14.48
CA ARG A 16 12.84 14.81 -13.80
C ARG A 16 13.91 15.78 -13.29
N GLY A 17 15.18 15.52 -13.58
CA GLY A 17 16.33 16.33 -13.20
C GLY A 17 17.11 16.81 -14.44
N ASP A 18 18.43 16.85 -14.33
CA ASP A 18 19.31 17.31 -15.43
C ASP A 18 19.59 16.27 -16.54
N GLY A 19 19.04 15.06 -16.42
CA GLY A 19 19.23 13.99 -17.41
C GLY A 19 20.66 13.41 -17.49
N SER A 20 21.57 13.78 -16.58
CA SER A 20 22.96 13.30 -16.57
C SER A 20 23.11 11.85 -16.07
N CYS A 21 22.02 11.22 -15.62
CA CYS A 21 22.04 9.87 -15.08
C CYS A 21 22.57 8.84 -16.12
N PRO A 22 23.64 8.09 -15.80
CA PRO A 22 24.25 7.13 -16.73
C PRO A 22 23.30 5.98 -17.09
N GLU A 23 22.40 5.60 -16.16
CA GLU A 23 21.41 4.55 -16.37
C GLU A 23 20.39 4.89 -17.46
N LEU A 24 20.16 6.18 -17.76
CA LEU A 24 19.22 6.59 -18.81
C LEU A 24 19.65 6.15 -20.20
N ARG A 25 20.95 6.03 -20.47
CA ARG A 25 21.45 5.51 -21.75
C ARG A 25 21.01 4.07 -22.00
N ARG A 26 20.78 3.31 -20.92
CA ARG A 26 20.43 1.89 -20.99
C ARG A 26 18.93 1.66 -20.90
N TYR A 27 18.23 2.43 -20.07
CA TYR A 27 16.83 2.17 -19.73
C TYR A 27 15.84 3.17 -20.31
N ILE A 28 16.30 4.24 -20.96
CA ILE A 28 15.52 5.31 -21.62
C ILE A 28 14.65 6.14 -20.64
N HIS A 29 14.08 5.51 -19.60
CA HIS A 29 13.26 6.14 -18.57
C HIS A 29 13.64 5.69 -17.15
N CYS A 30 13.54 6.61 -16.19
CA CYS A 30 13.80 6.31 -14.78
C CYS A 30 12.87 5.25 -14.19
N SER A 31 11.64 5.09 -14.69
CA SER A 31 10.69 4.07 -14.21
C SER A 31 11.17 2.65 -14.47
N ALA A 32 11.90 2.43 -15.58
CA ALA A 32 12.48 1.15 -15.94
C ALA A 32 13.86 0.89 -15.29
N CYS A 33 14.46 1.90 -14.66
CA CYS A 33 15.78 1.79 -14.06
C CYS A 33 15.76 0.94 -12.77
N PRO A 34 16.74 0.03 -12.56
CA PRO A 34 16.85 -0.82 -11.37
C PRO A 34 16.88 -0.05 -10.04
N VAL A 35 17.37 1.20 -10.05
CA VAL A 35 17.39 2.06 -8.85
C VAL A 35 15.98 2.42 -8.41
N THR A 36 15.13 2.86 -9.34
CA THR A 36 13.74 3.21 -9.07
C THR A 36 12.93 1.96 -8.70
N MET A 37 13.17 0.84 -9.38
CA MET A 37 12.50 -0.43 -9.08
C MET A 37 12.80 -0.92 -7.65
N ARG A 38 14.06 -0.86 -7.20
CA ARG A 38 14.43 -1.21 -5.82
C ARG A 38 13.79 -0.27 -4.79
N ALA A 39 13.78 1.03 -5.07
CA ALA A 39 13.13 2.00 -4.20
C ALA A 39 11.61 1.76 -4.10
N ALA A 40 10.95 1.46 -5.21
CA ALA A 40 9.53 1.09 -5.24
C ALA A 40 9.26 -0.20 -4.45
N ARG A 41 10.12 -1.22 -4.60
CA ARG A 41 10.00 -2.47 -3.85
C ARG A 41 10.14 -2.26 -2.34
N SER A 42 11.12 -1.46 -1.92
CA SER A 42 11.31 -1.10 -0.51
C SER A 42 10.12 -0.36 0.08
N LEU A 43 9.32 0.36 -0.72
CA LEU A 43 8.07 0.98 -0.26
C LEU A 43 6.95 -0.05 -0.03
N LEU A 44 6.89 -1.08 -0.88
CA LEU A 44 5.92 -2.17 -0.77
C LEU A 44 6.23 -3.12 0.40
N ASP A 45 7.50 -3.39 0.64
CA ASP A 45 7.93 -4.29 1.73
C ASP A 45 7.81 -3.61 3.12
N ARG A 46 7.29 -2.38 3.21
CA ARG A 46 7.08 -1.70 4.50
C ARG A 46 5.92 -2.35 5.23
N THR A 47 6.24 -3.11 6.27
CA THR A 47 5.29 -3.48 7.31
C THR A 47 4.98 -2.22 8.13
N ASP A 48 3.70 -1.89 8.34
CA ASP A 48 3.30 -0.73 9.16
C ASP A 48 3.65 -1.03 10.63
N PRO A 49 4.66 -0.38 11.23
CA PRO A 49 5.05 -0.63 12.61
C PRO A 49 3.99 -0.16 13.62
N GLY A 50 2.97 0.58 13.18
CA GLY A 50 1.83 1.02 13.98
C GLY A 50 0.53 0.26 13.70
N ALA A 51 0.55 -0.77 12.84
CA ALA A 51 -0.56 -1.70 12.67
C ALA A 51 -0.57 -2.70 13.83
N THR A 52 -0.74 -2.19 15.05
CA THR A 52 -1.23 -3.05 16.14
C THR A 52 -2.70 -3.29 15.83
N LEU A 53 -3.02 -4.52 15.40
CA LEU A 53 -4.38 -5.00 15.50
C LEU A 53 -4.70 -4.99 16.99
N GLU A 54 -5.56 -4.06 17.41
CA GLU A 54 -6.09 -4.08 18.76
C GLU A 54 -6.67 -5.48 19.00
N PRO A 55 -6.19 -6.21 20.03
CA PRO A 55 -6.72 -7.53 20.31
C PRO A 55 -8.23 -7.42 20.53
N ALA A 56 -8.97 -8.44 20.07
CA ALA A 56 -10.38 -8.53 20.37
C ALA A 56 -10.59 -8.39 21.89
N PRO A 57 -11.64 -7.69 22.34
CA PRO A 57 -11.91 -7.54 23.76
C PRO A 57 -11.96 -8.92 24.42
N ALA A 58 -11.28 -9.07 25.55
CA ALA A 58 -11.08 -10.36 26.23
C ALA A 58 -12.39 -11.08 26.57
N ASP A 59 -13.48 -10.32 26.72
CA ASP A 59 -14.82 -10.82 27.05
C ASP A 59 -15.71 -11.06 25.82
N ALA A 60 -15.16 -11.03 24.60
CA ALA A 60 -15.92 -11.39 23.42
C ALA A 60 -16.34 -12.86 23.50
N PRO A 61 -17.64 -13.18 23.41
CA PRO A 61 -18.09 -14.56 23.35
C PRO A 61 -17.43 -15.25 22.15
N PRO A 62 -17.06 -16.54 22.27
CA PRO A 62 -16.47 -17.27 21.15
C PRO A 62 -17.43 -17.23 19.96
N LEU A 63 -16.93 -16.76 18.82
CA LEU A 63 -17.66 -16.82 17.57
C LEU A 63 -17.75 -18.28 17.14
N VAL A 64 -18.87 -18.91 17.48
CA VAL A 64 -19.19 -20.27 17.01
C VAL A 64 -19.75 -20.12 15.60
N ALA A 65 -18.89 -20.24 14.60
CA ALA A 65 -19.32 -20.35 13.22
C ALA A 65 -19.99 -21.71 13.02
N GLY A 66 -21.28 -21.72 12.70
CA GLY A 66 -21.99 -22.94 12.29
C GLY A 66 -21.45 -23.49 10.97
N GLU A 67 -21.71 -24.76 10.67
CA GLU A 67 -21.38 -25.32 9.36
C GLU A 67 -22.06 -24.50 8.25
N GLY A 68 -21.27 -24.05 7.27
CA GLY A 68 -21.74 -23.17 6.20
C GLY A 68 -21.84 -21.68 6.57
N ALA A 69 -21.27 -21.24 7.70
CA ALA A 69 -21.23 -19.82 8.05
C ALA A 69 -20.45 -19.00 7.00
N LEU A 70 -21.07 -17.92 6.56
CA LEU A 70 -20.45 -16.94 5.65
C LEU A 70 -19.76 -15.85 6.46
N SER A 71 -18.57 -15.43 6.00
CA SER A 71 -17.81 -14.35 6.62
C SER A 71 -17.87 -13.10 5.74
N PHE A 72 -18.21 -11.96 6.34
CA PHE A 72 -18.31 -10.68 5.65
C PHE A 72 -17.61 -9.55 6.42
N LEU A 73 -16.93 -8.67 5.69
CA LEU A 73 -16.47 -7.38 6.18
C LEU A 73 -17.59 -6.34 5.97
N VAL A 74 -18.14 -5.84 7.07
CA VAL A 74 -19.21 -4.82 7.05
C VAL A 74 -18.60 -3.43 7.20
N PHE A 75 -19.03 -2.49 6.37
CA PHE A 75 -18.58 -1.09 6.39
C PHE A 75 -19.74 -0.14 6.05
N ARG A 76 -19.55 1.15 6.34
CA ARG A 76 -20.55 2.19 6.08
C ARG A 76 -20.06 3.17 5.02
N LEU A 77 -20.92 3.50 4.05
CA LEU A 77 -20.71 4.58 3.10
C LEU A 77 -21.86 5.57 3.24
N GLY A 78 -21.55 6.82 3.61
CA GLY A 78 -22.57 7.79 3.98
C GLY A 78 -23.43 7.29 5.14
N SER A 79 -24.73 7.15 4.91
CA SER A 79 -25.72 6.63 5.87
C SER A 79 -26.08 5.15 5.66
N GLU A 80 -25.50 4.48 4.66
CA GLU A 80 -25.87 3.11 4.27
C GLU A 80 -24.80 2.10 4.66
N TYR A 81 -25.24 0.88 5.01
CA TYR A 81 -24.37 -0.24 5.34
C TYR A 81 -24.17 -1.15 4.12
N PHE A 82 -22.92 -1.54 3.92
CA PHE A 82 -22.49 -2.44 2.87
C PHE A 82 -21.67 -3.58 3.47
N ALA A 83 -21.59 -4.69 2.74
CA ALA A 83 -20.78 -5.83 3.13
C ALA A 83 -20.08 -6.41 1.90
N ILE A 84 -18.84 -6.86 2.07
CA ILE A 84 -18.11 -7.67 1.09
C ILE A 84 -17.75 -9.00 1.74
N GLU A 85 -17.85 -10.10 1.00
CA GLU A 85 -17.42 -11.40 1.52
C GLU A 85 -15.92 -11.33 1.86
N SER A 86 -15.55 -11.82 3.05
CA SER A 86 -14.18 -11.68 3.56
C SER A 86 -13.15 -12.35 2.64
N SER A 87 -13.55 -13.37 1.87
CA SER A 87 -12.72 -14.04 0.86
C SER A 87 -12.27 -13.11 -0.28
N HIS A 88 -13.01 -12.04 -0.56
CA HIS A 88 -12.69 -11.03 -1.57
C HIS A 88 -11.93 -9.82 -1.01
N ALA A 89 -11.75 -9.73 0.31
CA ALA A 89 -11.04 -8.63 0.96
C ALA A 89 -9.58 -9.01 1.24
N VAL A 90 -8.63 -8.32 0.59
CA VAL A 90 -7.19 -8.61 0.75
C VAL A 90 -6.60 -7.90 1.98
N GLU A 91 -6.95 -6.62 2.20
CA GLU A 91 -6.38 -5.81 3.27
C GLU A 91 -7.32 -4.65 3.64
N VAL A 92 -7.36 -4.28 4.92
CA VAL A 92 -7.98 -3.06 5.41
C VAL A 92 -6.89 -2.09 5.83
N VAL A 93 -6.73 -1.01 5.07
CA VAL A 93 -5.68 0.00 5.31
C VAL A 93 -6.28 1.34 5.74
N ARG A 94 -5.49 2.14 6.45
CA ARG A 94 -5.85 3.54 6.69
C ARG A 94 -5.94 4.29 5.36
N PRO A 95 -6.84 5.29 5.24
CA PRO A 95 -6.91 6.13 4.06
C PRO A 95 -5.54 6.74 3.72
N ARG A 96 -5.14 6.63 2.45
CA ARG A 96 -3.90 7.18 1.90
C ARG A 96 -4.20 7.95 0.62
N HIS A 97 -3.28 8.82 0.20
CA HIS A 97 -3.43 9.56 -1.04
C HIS A 97 -3.55 8.60 -2.24
N VAL A 98 -4.63 8.74 -3.01
CA VAL A 98 -4.85 7.99 -4.25
C VAL A 98 -4.23 8.78 -5.39
N GLN A 99 -3.29 8.18 -6.12
CA GLN A 99 -2.67 8.81 -7.28
C GLN A 99 -3.61 8.63 -8.50
N PRO A 100 -4.16 9.71 -9.09
CA PRO A 100 -4.96 9.60 -10.31
C PRO A 100 -4.07 9.19 -11.49
N ILE A 101 -4.61 8.33 -12.35
CA ILE A 101 -3.99 7.93 -13.61
C ILE A 101 -4.72 8.67 -14.75
N PRO A 102 -4.00 9.35 -15.67
CA PRO A 102 -4.58 9.97 -16.85
C PRO A 102 -5.26 8.99 -17.80
#